data_AF-A0A932GN91-F1
#
_entry.id   AF-A0A932GN91-F1
#
_cell.length_a   1.000
_cell.length_b   1.000
_cell.length_c   1.000
_cell.angle_alpha   90.00
_cell.angle_beta   90.00
_cell.angle_gamma   90.00
#
_symmetry.space_group_name_H-M   'P 1'
#
loop_
_entity.id
_entity.type
_entity.pdbx_description
1 polymer ?
#
loop_
_entity_poly.entity_id
_entity_poly.type
_entity_poly.pdbx_seq_one_letter_code
_entity_poly.pdbx_strand_id
1 'polypeptide(L)' 'MFDYRSVAKRAGISEQDLDRLCRVIRKDFPDDEMMFELHALRAALAIESGQITLEQALKSDADAA' A
#
# COMPACT_ATOMS: atom_id res chain seq x y z
N MET A 1 -3.67 -4.13 -14.77
CA MET A 1 -3.51 -4.69 -13.42
C MET A 1 -2.11 -4.36 -12.94
N PHE A 2 -1.97 -3.68 -11.81
CA PHE A 2 -0.67 -3.27 -11.28
C PHE A 2 -0.06 -4.37 -10.39
N ASP A 3 1.20 -4.74 -10.61
CA ASP A 3 1.87 -5.78 -9.82
C ASP A 3 2.51 -5.20 -8.55
N TYR A 4 1.66 -4.71 -7.64
CA TYR A 4 2.10 -4.17 -6.35
C TYR A 4 2.67 -5.25 -5.42
N ARG A 5 2.30 -6.52 -5.61
CA ARG A 5 2.78 -7.66 -4.82
C ARG A 5 4.26 -7.93 -5.04
N SER A 6 4.71 -7.91 -6.30
CA SER A 6 6.13 -8.05 -6.62
C SER A 6 6.96 -6.91 -6.02
N VAL A 7 6.47 -5.67 -6.09
CA VAL A 7 7.15 -4.51 -5.46
C VAL A 7 7.20 -4.65 -3.94
N ALA A 8 6.08 -5.01 -3.31
CA ALA A 8 6.02 -5.19 -1.86
C ALA A 8 7.03 -6.24 -1.37
N LYS A 9 7.17 -7.35 -2.11
CA LYS A 9 8.17 -8.38 -1.81
C LYS A 9 9.60 -7.85 -1.90
N ARG A 10 9.93 -7.05 -2.92
CA ARG A 10 11.26 -6.43 -3.07
C ARG A 10 11.54 -5.39 -1.97
N ALA A 11 10.50 -4.69 -1.53
CA ALA A 11 10.54 -3.76 -0.40
C ALA A 11 10.67 -4.45 0.97
N GLY A 12 10.67 -5.78 1.03
CA GLY A 12 10.73 -6.55 2.28
C GLY A 12 9.44 -6.52 3.09
N ILE A 13 8.32 -6.13 2.48
CA ILE A 13 7.00 -6.13 3.13
C ILE A 13 6.50 -7.58 3.19
N SER A 14 6.17 -8.04 4.40
CA SER A 14 5.60 -9.38 4.60
C SER A 14 4.19 -9.47 4.00
N GLU A 15 3.71 -10.67 3.67
CA GLU A 15 2.33 -10.83 3.18
C GLU A 15 1.30 -10.32 4.18
N GLN A 16 1.53 -10.50 5.48
CA GLN A 16 0.64 -9.99 6.54
C GLN A 16 0.59 -8.47 6.55
N ASP A 17 1.74 -7.81 6.40
CA ASP A 17 1.79 -6.34 6.37
C ASP A 17 1.21 -5.77 5.08
N LEU A 18 1.42 -6.47 3.95
CA LEU A 18 0.81 -6.12 2.68
C LEU A 18 -0.72 -6.22 2.75
N ASP A 19 -1.25 -7.27 3.38
CA ASP A 19 -2.69 -7.41 3.58
C ASP A 19 -3.25 -6.29 4.46
N ARG A 20 -2.51 -5.87 5.50
CA ARG A 20 -2.89 -4.72 6.33
C ARG A 20 -2.91 -3.44 5.51
N LEU A 21 -1.86 -3.17 4.74
CA LEU A 21 -1.77 -2.01 3.86
C LEU A 21 -2.92 -2.00 2.84
N CYS A 22 -3.21 -3.14 2.22
CA CYS A 22 -4.31 -3.27 1.27
C CYS A 22 -5.67 -2.99 1.93
N ARG A 23 -5.90 -3.47 3.16
CA ARG A 23 -7.15 -3.21 3.89
C ARG A 23 -7.33 -1.74 4.23
N VAL A 24 -6.24 -1.02 4.50
CA VAL A 24 -6.29 0.42 4.74
C VAL A 24 -6.69 1.14 3.46
N ILE A 25 -5.93 0.93 2.37
CA ILE A 25 -6.17 1.57 1.07
C ILE A 25 -7.56 1.23 0.49
N ARG A 26 -8.04 0.00 0.69
CA ARG A 26 -9.36 -0.45 0.19
C ARG A 26 -10.52 0.29 0.85
N LYS A 27 -10.34 0.93 2.01
CA LYS A 27 -11.39 1.77 2.61
C LYS A 27 -11.71 3.00 1.78
N ASP A 28 -10.71 3.56 1.10
CA ASP A 28 -10.85 4.76 0.28
C ASP A 28 -11.36 4.42 -1.13
N PHE A 29 -11.11 3.19 -1.58
CA PHE A 29 -11.47 2.69 -2.92
C PHE A 29 -12.21 1.33 -2.85
N PRO A 30 -13.36 1.25 -2.16
CA PRO A 30 -14.03 -0.03 -1.88
C PRO A 30 -14.40 -0.80 -3.15
N ASP A 31 -14.87 -0.11 -4.18
CA ASP A 31 -15.32 -0.70 -5.44
C ASP A 31 -14.46 -0.31 -6.65
N ASP A 32 -13.50 0.62 -6.48
CA ASP A 32 -12.58 1.04 -7.54
C ASP A 32 -11.28 0.23 -7.48
N GLU A 33 -11.25 -0.90 -8.19
CA GLU A 33 -10.09 -1.79 -8.26
C GLU A 33 -8.85 -1.10 -8.82
N MET A 34 -9.01 -0.23 -9.82
CA MET A 34 -7.88 0.43 -10.47
C MET A 34 -7.22 1.41 -9.51
N MET A 35 -8.00 2.21 -8.79
CA MET A 35 -7.48 3.17 -7.81
C MET A 35 -6.87 2.46 -6.60
N PHE A 36 -7.50 1.38 -6.14
CA PHE A 36 -6.93 0.51 -5.11
C PHE A 36 -5.55 -0.02 -5.51
N GLU A 37 -5.44 -0.65 -6.70
CA GLU A 37 -4.19 -1.25 -7.16
C GLU A 37 -3.10 -0.21 -7.39
N LEU A 38 -3.46 0.97 -7.92
CA LEU A 38 -2.53 2.08 -8.12
C LEU A 38 -1.98 2.61 -6.79
N HIS A 39 -2.84 2.78 -5.77
CA HIS A 39 -2.40 3.27 -4.46
C HIS A 39 -1.54 2.22 -3.73
N ALA A 40 -1.91 0.94 -3.82
CA ALA A 40 -1.09 -0.14 -3.29
C ALA A 40 0.31 -0.18 -3.93
N LEU A 41 0.39 -0.01 -5.26
CA LEU A 41 1.68 0.08 -5.96
C LEU A 41 2.48 1.31 -5.52
N ARG A 42 1.85 2.49 -5.44
CA ARG A 42 2.53 3.74 -5.03
C ARG A 42 3.07 3.66 -3.61
N ALA A 43 2.29 3.11 -2.67
CA ALA A 43 2.73 2.90 -1.30
C ALA A 43 3.92 1.93 -1.26
N ALA A 44 3.85 0.80 -1.97
CA ALA A 44 4.95 -0.16 -2.04
C ALA A 44 6.23 0.45 -2.64
N LEU A 45 6.13 1.27 -3.69
CA LEU A 45 7.27 1.98 -4.30
C LEU A 45 7.86 3.04 -3.35
N ALA A 46 7.03 3.77 -2.62
CA ALA A 46 7.47 4.76 -1.64
C ALA A 46 8.22 4.08 -0.46
N ILE A 47 7.76 2.90 -0.05
CA ILE A 47 8.47 2.08 0.96
C ILE A 47 9.76 1.50 0.39
N GLU A 48 9.73 0.95 -0.84
CA GLU A 48 10.91 0.39 -1.54
C GLU A 48 12.03 1.42 -1.68
N SER A 49 11.67 2.66 -1.99
CA SER A 49 12.62 3.78 -2.15
C SER A 49 13.02 4.45 -0.83
N GLY A 50 12.46 4.03 0.30
CA GLY A 50 12.73 4.61 1.62
C GLY A 50 12.16 6.01 1.82
N GLN A 51 11.24 6.46 0.98
CA GLN A 51 10.54 7.75 1.13
C GLN A 51 9.62 7.76 2.35
N ILE A 52 9.00 6.62 2.65
CA ILE A 52 8.17 6.40 3.83
C ILE A 52 8.47 5.02 4.43
N THR A 53 8.17 4.86 5.71
CA THR A 53 8.17 3.54 6.36
C THR A 53 6.80 2.86 6.21
N LEU A 54 6.77 1.53 6.38
CA LEU A 54 5.52 0.78 6.45
C LEU A 54 4.58 1.32 7.54
N GLU A 55 5.12 1.69 8.70
CA GLU A 55 4.34 2.26 9.80
C GLU A 55 3.70 3.60 9.43
N GLN A 56 4.40 4.44 8.65
CA GLN A 56 3.85 5.68 8.13
C GLN A 56 2.75 5.40 7.10
N ALA A 57 2.98 4.47 6.17
CA ALA A 57 1.97 4.08 5.19
C ALA A 57 0.69 3.54 5.85
N LEU A 58 0.82 2.81 6.96
CA LEU A 58 -0.32 2.31 7.74
C LEU A 58 -1.03 3.38 8.59
N LYS A 59 -0.40 4.54 8.83
CA LYS A 59 -0.95 5.66 9.61
C LYS A 59 -1.50 6.79 8.74
N SER A 60 -0.92 7.04 7.58
CA SER A 60 -1.27 8.21 6.74
C SER A 60 -2.70 8.21 6.23
N ASP A 61 -3.36 7.05 6.12
CA ASP A 61 -4.78 6.97 5.76
C ASP A 61 -5.72 7.13 6.98
N ALA A 62 -5.20 7.21 8.21
CA ALA A 62 -5.99 7.53 9.40
C ALA A 62 -6.19 9.05 9.61
N ASP A 63 -5.29 9.87 9.06
CA ASP A 63 -5.27 11.33 9.22
C ASP A 63 -5.77 12.10 7.98
N ALA A 64 -6.21 11.40 6.93
CA ALA A 64 -6.78 11.99 5.71
C ALA A 64 -8.33 12.07 5.71
N ALA A 65 -8.97 11.81 6.86
CA ALA A 65 -10.43 11.84 7.06
C ALA A 65 -10.91 13.12 7.78
#